data_AF-A0A0B2QZN5-F1
#
_entry.id   AF-A0A0B2QZN5-F1
#
_cell.length_a   1.000
_cell.length_b   1.000
_cell.length_c   1.000
_cell.angle_alpha   90.00
_cell.angle_beta   90.00
_cell.angle_gamma   90.00
#
_symmetry.space_group_name_H-M   'P 1'
#
loop_
_entity.id
_entity.type
_entity.pdbx_description
1 polymer ?
#
loop_
_entity_poly.entity_id
_entity_poly.type
_entity_poly.pdbx_seq_one_letter_code
_entity_poly.pdbx_strand_id
1 'polypeptide(L)'
;MHFNDYPCHSQEEDDQNGETHFHIAISCISQTLESQIINRSYDQVAICFFNTREKNNLQDLNSVFVFNVPEREFLDRPTARLIKEFYQLEESFSKIIGSQHGIVSGTRENSLYNAIWAAQALLRKGSAKTVDKRILLFTNDDDPFGSIKGAVKSDMTRMTLQRAKDAQDLGISIELLPLSHPDEVFNVSQFYADLIGLEGDDLVDFMPSAGKKYGILFMIFSDLIFPCY
;
A
#
# COMPACT_ATOMS: atom_id res chain seq x y z
N MET A 1 38.14 10.25 23.57
CA MET A 1 37.43 9.85 22.34
C MET A 1 37.87 8.44 21.98
N HIS A 2 36.97 7.47 22.08
CA HIS A 2 37.05 6.15 21.47
C HIS A 2 35.60 5.79 21.14
N PHE A 3 35.26 5.79 19.86
CA PHE A 3 34.04 5.15 19.37
C PHE A 3 34.48 3.78 18.86
N ASN A 4 33.88 2.71 19.38
CA ASN A 4 33.96 1.41 18.74
C ASN A 4 32.86 1.36 17.68
N ASP A 5 33.26 1.34 16.41
CA ASP A 5 32.35 0.98 15.33
C ASP A 5 32.08 -0.54 15.41
N TYR A 6 30.83 -0.91 15.68
CA TYR A 6 30.36 -2.26 15.47
C TYR A 6 29.88 -2.37 14.01
N PRO A 7 30.43 -3.27 13.18
CA PRO A 7 29.88 -3.51 11.87
C PRO A 7 28.50 -4.18 12.01
N CYS A 8 27.47 -3.52 11.50
CA CYS A 8 26.13 -4.09 11.43
C CYS A 8 26.11 -5.14 10.31
N HIS A 9 26.20 -6.41 10.67
CA HIS A 9 25.92 -7.50 9.74
C HIS A 9 24.41 -7.67 9.57
N SER A 10 23.81 -6.93 8.65
CA SER A 10 22.66 -7.43 7.90
C SER A 10 23.20 -8.41 6.85
N GLN A 11 22.97 -9.70 7.04
CA GLN A 11 23.25 -10.67 5.98
C GLN A 11 22.20 -10.50 4.90
N GLU A 12 22.64 -10.08 3.72
CA GLU A 12 21.84 -10.17 2.49
C GLU A 12 21.74 -11.67 2.15
N GLU A 13 20.53 -12.23 2.22
CA GLU A 13 20.23 -13.48 1.54
C GLU A 13 19.89 -13.14 0.09
N ASP A 14 20.93 -13.18 -0.76
CA ASP A 14 20.82 -13.25 -2.22
C ASP A 14 20.01 -14.51 -2.59
N ASP A 15 18.67 -14.42 -2.58
CA ASP A 15 17.84 -15.54 -3.02
C ASP A 15 17.88 -15.67 -4.54
N GLN A 16 18.66 -16.64 -5.00
CA GLN A 16 18.86 -16.93 -6.40
C GLN A 16 17.59 -17.55 -6.99
N ASN A 17 16.71 -16.67 -7.50
CA ASN A 17 15.45 -16.94 -8.23
C ASN A 17 14.14 -16.81 -7.41
N GLY A 18 14.11 -16.00 -6.34
CA GLY A 18 12.88 -15.60 -5.63
C GLY A 18 12.18 -14.36 -6.25
N GLU A 19 10.86 -14.42 -6.49
CA GLU A 19 10.07 -13.24 -6.83
C GLU A 19 9.88 -12.35 -5.60
N THR A 20 10.23 -11.06 -5.69
CA THR A 20 10.00 -10.12 -4.57
C THR A 20 8.51 -9.86 -4.36
N HIS A 21 8.08 -9.50 -3.13
CA HIS A 21 6.70 -9.08 -2.90
C HIS A 21 6.29 -7.86 -3.77
N PHE A 22 7.25 -7.06 -4.24
CA PHE A 22 6.99 -5.96 -5.19
C PHE A 22 6.63 -6.51 -6.56
N HIS A 23 7.42 -7.47 -7.06
CA HIS A 23 7.16 -8.16 -8.32
C HIS A 23 5.77 -8.82 -8.29
N ILE A 24 5.48 -9.58 -7.23
CA ILE A 24 4.18 -10.25 -7.02
C ILE A 24 3.04 -9.22 -7.06
N ALA A 25 3.20 -8.07 -6.41
CA ALA A 25 2.21 -7.00 -6.44
C ALA A 25 2.04 -6.41 -7.86
N ILE A 26 3.12 -5.96 -8.51
CA ILE A 26 3.08 -5.39 -9.87
C ILE A 26 2.46 -6.37 -10.87
N SER A 27 2.84 -7.65 -10.82
CA SER A 27 2.30 -8.71 -11.67
C SER A 27 0.80 -8.96 -11.42
N CYS A 28 0.38 -9.11 -10.16
CA CYS A 28 -1.02 -9.29 -9.77
C CYS A 28 -1.90 -8.09 -10.21
N ILE A 29 -1.38 -6.86 -10.04
CA ILE A 29 -2.09 -5.65 -10.42
C ILE A 29 -2.17 -5.53 -11.94
N SER A 30 -1.10 -5.80 -12.68
CA SER A 30 -1.12 -5.76 -14.15
C SER A 30 -2.17 -6.71 -14.74
N GLN A 31 -2.15 -7.99 -14.33
CA GLN A 31 -3.12 -9.01 -14.78
C GLN A 31 -4.57 -8.63 -14.45
N THR A 32 -4.79 -8.01 -13.29
CA THR A 32 -6.14 -7.61 -12.86
C THR A 32 -6.63 -6.37 -13.63
N LEU A 33 -5.74 -5.46 -14.07
CA LEU A 33 -6.11 -4.31 -14.92
C LEU A 33 -6.48 -4.77 -16.33
N GLU A 34 -5.75 -5.74 -16.89
CA GLU A 34 -6.08 -6.37 -18.17
C GLU A 34 -7.48 -7.02 -18.11
N SER A 35 -7.72 -7.77 -17.03
CA SER A 35 -9.01 -8.40 -16.75
C SER A 35 -10.14 -7.38 -16.58
N GLN A 36 -9.87 -6.19 -16.01
CA GLN A 36 -10.85 -5.10 -15.88
C GLN A 36 -11.25 -4.51 -17.24
N ILE A 37 -10.30 -4.24 -18.15
CA ILE A 37 -10.63 -3.66 -19.46
C ILE A 37 -11.62 -4.57 -20.22
N ILE A 38 -11.49 -5.89 -20.07
CA ILE A 38 -12.35 -6.88 -20.72
C ILE A 38 -13.70 -7.00 -20.00
N ASN A 39 -13.70 -7.18 -18.67
CA ASN A 39 -14.89 -7.62 -17.92
C ASN A 39 -15.63 -6.52 -17.16
N ARG A 40 -14.97 -5.39 -16.88
CA ARG A 40 -15.48 -4.29 -16.03
C ARG A 40 -15.02 -2.90 -16.52
N SER A 41 -15.20 -2.65 -17.81
CA SER A 41 -14.71 -1.45 -18.54
C SER A 41 -15.30 -0.09 -18.09
N TYR A 42 -16.15 -0.08 -17.07
CA TYR A 42 -16.73 1.13 -16.46
C TYR A 42 -16.11 1.45 -15.10
N ASP A 43 -15.43 0.49 -14.46
CA ASP A 43 -14.78 0.69 -13.17
C ASP A 43 -13.65 1.72 -13.32
N GLN A 44 -13.51 2.58 -12.32
CA GLN A 44 -12.45 3.59 -12.28
C GLN A 44 -11.38 3.16 -11.28
N VAL A 45 -10.11 3.37 -11.64
CA VAL A 45 -8.96 2.89 -10.86
C VAL A 45 -7.84 3.93 -10.90
N ALA A 46 -7.03 3.94 -9.84
CA ALA A 46 -5.75 4.63 -9.78
C ALA A 46 -4.74 3.68 -9.13
N ILE A 47 -3.50 4.13 -8.95
CA ILE A 47 -2.42 3.34 -8.35
C ILE A 47 -1.72 4.30 -7.38
N CYS A 48 -1.57 4.00 -6.08
CA CYS A 48 -1.23 5.02 -5.07
C CYS A 48 -0.11 4.60 -4.12
N PHE A 49 1.13 4.68 -4.59
CA PHE A 49 2.34 4.33 -3.85
C PHE A 49 2.44 5.09 -2.53
N PHE A 50 2.84 4.43 -1.44
CA PHE A 50 3.28 5.08 -0.21
C PHE A 50 4.67 4.58 0.22
N ASN A 51 5.28 5.25 1.21
CA ASN A 51 6.70 5.10 1.54
C ASN A 51 7.60 5.38 0.32
N THR A 52 7.19 6.35 -0.51
CA THR A 52 7.95 6.77 -1.69
C THR A 52 8.91 7.92 -1.39
N ARG A 53 9.98 8.01 -2.18
CA ARG A 53 10.88 9.18 -2.17
C ARG A 53 10.22 10.37 -2.88
N GLU A 54 9.74 10.15 -4.11
CA GLU A 54 8.99 11.18 -4.84
C GLU A 54 7.53 11.22 -4.37
N LYS A 55 6.91 12.41 -4.40
CA LYS A 55 5.47 12.59 -4.16
C LYS A 55 4.76 13.08 -5.41
N ASN A 56 3.53 12.60 -5.60
CA ASN A 56 2.66 13.03 -6.69
C ASN A 56 1.20 12.79 -6.29
N ASN A 57 0.55 13.76 -5.65
CA ASN A 57 -0.87 13.63 -5.29
C ASN A 57 -1.52 15.03 -5.13
N LEU A 58 -2.84 15.12 -5.33
CA LEU A 58 -3.58 16.38 -5.30
C LEU A 58 -3.57 17.12 -3.95
N GLN A 59 -3.10 16.49 -2.88
CA GLN A 59 -3.02 17.07 -1.54
C GLN A 59 -1.58 17.42 -1.11
N ASP A 60 -0.61 17.26 -2.02
CA ASP A 60 0.82 17.49 -1.79
C ASP A 60 1.41 16.69 -0.60
N LEU A 61 0.79 15.55 -0.26
CA LEU A 61 1.17 14.72 0.88
C LEU A 61 2.53 14.05 0.65
N ASN A 62 3.41 14.13 1.64
CA ASN A 62 4.73 13.51 1.58
C ASN A 62 4.64 11.98 1.55
N SER A 63 5.62 11.36 0.90
CA SER A 63 5.78 9.90 0.80
C SER A 63 4.59 9.18 0.15
N VAL A 64 3.84 9.87 -0.73
CA VAL A 64 2.71 9.30 -1.48
C VAL A 64 2.74 9.72 -2.95
N PHE A 65 2.77 8.73 -3.85
CA PHE A 65 2.80 8.92 -5.30
C PHE A 65 1.61 8.21 -5.97
N VAL A 66 0.64 8.98 -6.45
CA VAL A 66 -0.45 8.51 -7.29
C VAL A 66 0.05 8.36 -8.72
N PHE A 67 0.23 7.12 -9.14
CA PHE A 67 0.44 6.73 -10.52
C PHE A 67 -0.91 6.65 -11.24
N ASN A 68 -1.05 7.44 -12.29
CA ASN A 68 -2.22 7.51 -13.17
C ASN A 68 -1.71 7.88 -14.56
N VAL A 69 -2.57 7.77 -15.59
CA VAL A 69 -2.21 8.29 -16.92
C VAL A 69 -1.90 9.78 -16.79
N PRO A 70 -0.82 10.30 -17.39
CA PRO A 70 -0.57 11.74 -17.46
C PRO A 70 -1.83 12.49 -17.92
N GLU A 71 -2.01 13.71 -17.39
CA GLU A 71 -3.20 14.57 -17.61
C GLU A 71 -4.47 14.18 -16.80
N ARG A 72 -4.48 13.08 -16.03
CA ARG A 72 -5.65 12.69 -15.20
C ARG A 72 -5.53 13.09 -13.73
N GLU A 73 -6.23 14.16 -13.33
CA GLU A 73 -6.37 14.55 -11.91
C GLU A 73 -7.32 13.64 -11.11
N PHE A 74 -8.25 12.95 -11.77
CA PHE A 74 -9.29 12.15 -11.11
C PHE A 74 -9.17 10.65 -11.41
N LEU A 75 -9.87 9.83 -10.62
CA LEU A 75 -10.12 8.42 -10.97
C LEU A 75 -10.80 8.34 -12.33
N ASP A 76 -10.28 7.48 -13.20
CA ASP A 76 -10.84 7.20 -14.51
C ASP A 76 -10.61 5.71 -14.84
N ARG A 77 -11.19 5.24 -15.93
CA ARG A 77 -11.12 3.84 -16.35
C ARG A 77 -9.68 3.43 -16.69
N PRO A 78 -9.30 2.16 -16.45
CA PRO A 78 -8.03 1.65 -16.93
C PRO A 78 -7.95 1.76 -18.45
N THR A 79 -6.76 2.03 -18.97
CA THR A 79 -6.49 2.12 -20.41
C THR A 79 -5.34 1.19 -20.76
N ALA A 80 -5.27 0.72 -22.01
CA ALA A 80 -4.13 -0.07 -22.48
C ALA A 80 -2.79 0.68 -22.30
N ARG A 81 -2.81 2.02 -22.33
CA ARG A 81 -1.66 2.88 -22.01
C ARG A 81 -1.26 2.74 -20.54
N LEU A 82 -2.21 2.91 -19.61
CA LEU A 82 -1.96 2.76 -18.16
C LEU A 82 -1.36 1.39 -17.83
N ILE A 83 -1.92 0.32 -18.40
CA ILE A 83 -1.46 -1.06 -18.17
C ILE A 83 -0.03 -1.22 -18.67
N LYS A 84 0.26 -0.79 -19.90
CA LYS A 84 1.59 -0.89 -20.47
C LYS A 84 2.63 -0.08 -19.68
N GLU A 85 2.30 1.15 -19.29
CA GLU A 85 3.17 2.00 -18.48
C GLU A 85 3.39 1.41 -17.08
N PHE A 86 2.36 0.79 -16.48
CA PHE A 86 2.47 0.13 -15.17
C PHE A 86 3.26 -1.18 -15.21
N TYR A 87 3.11 -1.99 -16.25
CA TYR A 87 3.91 -3.21 -16.44
C TYR A 87 5.41 -2.90 -16.56
N GLN A 88 5.75 -1.76 -17.17
CA GLN A 88 7.14 -1.26 -17.29
C GLN A 88 7.61 -0.46 -16.06
N LEU A 89 6.76 -0.29 -15.05
CA LEU A 89 7.09 0.52 -13.89
C LEU A 89 8.09 -0.17 -12.97
N GLU A 90 8.11 -1.51 -12.90
CA GLU A 90 9.04 -2.25 -12.04
C GLU A 90 10.51 -1.91 -12.33
N GLU A 91 10.92 -2.04 -13.60
CA GLU A 91 12.29 -1.71 -14.07
C GLU A 91 12.69 -0.24 -13.81
N SER A 92 11.71 0.66 -13.71
CA SER A 92 11.92 2.11 -13.61
C SER A 92 11.57 2.68 -12.22
N PHE A 93 11.04 1.86 -11.31
CA PHE A 93 10.43 2.31 -10.06
C PHE A 93 11.42 3.08 -9.19
N SER A 94 12.58 2.49 -8.89
CA SER A 94 13.63 3.09 -8.06
C SER A 94 14.11 4.45 -8.59
N LYS A 95 14.14 4.60 -9.92
CA LYS A 95 14.57 5.82 -10.61
C LYS A 95 13.50 6.91 -10.65
N ILE A 96 12.24 6.56 -10.91
CA ILE A 96 11.15 7.52 -11.17
C ILE A 96 10.38 7.88 -9.90
N ILE A 97 10.17 6.93 -8.99
CA ILE A 97 9.38 7.11 -7.76
C ILE A 97 10.25 6.89 -6.52
N GLY A 98 11.00 5.79 -6.49
CA GLY A 98 11.84 5.38 -5.36
C GLY A 98 11.04 5.00 -4.11
N SER A 99 11.57 4.04 -3.34
CA SER A 99 11.15 3.84 -1.95
C SER A 99 11.98 4.74 -1.01
N GLN A 100 11.45 4.97 0.19
CA GLN A 100 12.19 5.50 1.33
C GLN A 100 11.90 4.65 2.58
N HIS A 101 12.86 4.60 3.50
CA HIS A 101 12.82 3.68 4.64
C HIS A 101 11.83 4.16 5.72
N GLY A 102 10.58 3.72 5.60
CA GLY A 102 9.53 3.87 6.61
C GLY A 102 9.37 5.29 7.14
N ILE A 103 9.09 5.39 8.44
CA ILE A 103 8.99 6.66 9.16
C ILE A 103 10.39 7.10 9.56
N VAL A 104 10.91 8.11 8.86
CA VAL A 104 12.24 8.69 9.14
C VAL A 104 12.28 9.16 10.60
N SER A 105 13.16 8.57 11.41
CA SER A 105 13.22 8.85 12.84
C SER A 105 13.46 10.34 13.13
N GLY A 106 12.49 10.97 13.82
CA GLY A 106 12.49 12.40 14.12
C GLY A 106 11.53 13.21 13.23
N THR A 107 11.08 12.67 12.09
CA THR A 107 9.92 13.22 11.37
C THR A 107 8.63 12.67 12.02
N ARG A 108 7.53 13.42 11.87
CA ARG A 108 6.17 12.95 12.20
C ARG A 108 5.43 12.50 10.93
N GLU A 109 6.17 12.11 9.90
CA GLU A 109 5.58 11.71 8.63
C GLU A 109 4.94 10.34 8.78
N ASN A 110 3.70 10.21 8.31
CA ASN A 110 2.90 9.01 8.44
C ASN A 110 2.37 8.68 7.05
N SER A 111 3.19 7.95 6.28
CA SER A 111 2.93 7.59 4.90
C SER A 111 1.63 6.82 4.72
N LEU A 112 1.32 5.87 5.62
CA LEU A 112 0.07 5.11 5.60
C LEU A 112 -1.16 6.02 5.85
N TYR A 113 -1.11 6.92 6.84
CA TYR A 113 -2.14 7.94 7.04
C TYR A 113 -2.32 8.82 5.80
N ASN A 114 -1.21 9.25 5.19
CA ASN A 114 -1.22 10.06 3.98
C ASN A 114 -1.82 9.29 2.79
N ALA A 115 -1.54 8.00 2.66
CA ALA A 115 -2.06 7.13 1.60
C ALA A 115 -3.57 6.96 1.71
N ILE A 116 -4.07 6.68 2.91
CA ILE A 116 -5.52 6.58 3.18
C ILE A 116 -6.19 7.92 2.86
N TRP A 117 -5.57 9.06 3.20
CA TRP A 117 -6.10 10.38 2.88
C TRP A 117 -6.09 10.69 1.37
N ALA A 118 -5.02 10.31 0.65
CA ALA A 118 -4.94 10.39 -0.81
C ALA A 118 -6.05 9.58 -1.48
N ALA A 119 -6.18 8.31 -1.11
CA ALA A 119 -7.22 7.41 -1.63
C ALA A 119 -8.64 7.89 -1.29
N GLN A 120 -8.89 8.35 -0.06
CA GLN A 120 -10.17 8.93 0.36
C GLN A 120 -10.56 10.13 -0.52
N ALA A 121 -9.61 11.02 -0.83
CA ALA A 121 -9.88 12.18 -1.68
C ALA A 121 -10.15 11.81 -3.15
N LEU A 122 -9.40 10.84 -3.70
CA LEU A 122 -9.62 10.29 -5.04
C LEU A 122 -11.04 9.70 -5.15
N LEU A 123 -11.40 8.78 -4.25
CA LEU A 123 -12.71 8.10 -4.21
C LEU A 123 -13.88 9.05 -3.97
N ARG A 124 -13.66 10.19 -3.30
CA ARG A 124 -14.67 11.25 -3.14
C ARG A 124 -14.86 12.11 -4.39
N LYS A 125 -13.79 12.46 -5.10
CA LYS A 125 -13.84 13.37 -6.26
C LYS A 125 -14.20 12.66 -7.56
N GLY A 126 -13.63 11.48 -7.80
CA GLY A 126 -13.66 10.85 -9.12
C GLY A 126 -14.89 10.00 -9.41
N SER A 127 -15.68 9.62 -8.39
CA SER A 127 -16.74 8.62 -8.56
C SER A 127 -18.08 8.99 -7.93
N ALA A 128 -19.16 8.52 -8.56
CA ALA A 128 -20.54 8.85 -8.21
C ALA A 128 -20.90 8.50 -6.76
N LYS A 129 -21.98 9.09 -6.23
CA LYS A 129 -22.43 8.84 -4.84
C LYS A 129 -23.03 7.44 -4.62
N THR A 130 -23.35 6.72 -5.69
CA THR A 130 -24.12 5.46 -5.68
C THR A 130 -23.31 4.25 -6.14
N VAL A 131 -21.99 4.38 -6.23
CA VAL A 131 -21.10 3.25 -6.55
C VAL A 131 -20.37 2.79 -5.30
N ASP A 132 -20.03 1.50 -5.26
CA ASP A 132 -19.19 0.93 -4.21
C ASP A 132 -17.78 1.53 -4.26
N LYS A 133 -17.20 1.80 -3.09
CA LYS A 133 -15.88 2.42 -2.95
C LYS A 133 -14.99 1.55 -2.10
N ARG A 134 -13.76 1.34 -2.57
CA ARG A 134 -12.82 0.39 -1.98
C ARG A 134 -11.38 0.89 -2.07
N ILE A 135 -10.62 0.58 -1.03
CA ILE A 135 -9.16 0.57 -0.98
C ILE A 135 -8.75 -0.89 -0.72
N LEU A 136 -7.83 -1.45 -1.50
CA LEU A 136 -7.12 -2.68 -1.17
C LEU A 136 -5.70 -2.38 -0.70
N LEU A 137 -5.43 -2.58 0.57
CA LEU A 137 -4.09 -2.40 1.11
C LEU A 137 -3.28 -3.69 0.95
N PHE A 138 -2.28 -3.68 0.06
CA PHE A 138 -1.36 -4.82 -0.14
C PHE A 138 -0.10 -4.57 0.67
N THR A 139 0.26 -5.32 1.70
CA THR A 139 1.55 -5.10 2.41
C THR A 139 2.13 -6.37 3.00
N ASN A 140 3.45 -6.39 3.16
CA ASN A 140 4.26 -7.41 3.82
C ASN A 140 4.74 -6.98 5.23
N ASP A 141 4.48 -5.73 5.65
CA ASP A 141 4.72 -5.26 7.02
C ASP A 141 3.42 -5.36 7.83
N ASP A 142 3.47 -6.01 9.00
CA ASP A 142 2.33 -6.17 9.91
C ASP A 142 2.35 -5.20 11.12
N ASP A 143 3.46 -4.47 11.36
CA ASP A 143 3.59 -3.39 12.34
C ASP A 143 4.22 -2.15 11.68
N PRO A 144 3.46 -1.36 10.89
CA PRO A 144 3.96 -0.16 10.20
C PRO A 144 4.47 0.94 11.15
N PHE A 145 4.32 0.77 12.48
CA PHE A 145 4.86 1.64 13.51
C PHE A 145 5.86 0.91 14.43
N GLY A 146 6.36 -0.27 14.07
CA GLY A 146 7.23 -1.13 14.88
C GLY A 146 8.53 -0.48 15.32
N SER A 147 9.12 0.33 14.45
CA SER A 147 10.36 1.09 14.71
C SER A 147 10.16 2.31 15.63
N ILE A 148 8.93 2.80 15.76
CA ILE A 148 8.60 4.02 16.51
C ILE A 148 8.29 3.69 17.99
N LYS A 149 8.68 4.58 18.90
CA LYS A 149 8.65 4.32 20.36
C LYS A 149 7.87 5.37 21.15
N GLY A 150 7.31 4.94 22.28
CA GLY A 150 6.62 5.81 23.24
C GLY A 150 5.39 6.52 22.66
N ALA A 151 5.11 7.72 23.17
CA ALA A 151 3.92 8.49 22.82
C ALA A 151 3.78 8.76 21.31
N VAL A 152 4.88 8.84 20.56
CA VAL A 152 4.84 9.04 19.10
C VAL A 152 4.20 7.85 18.40
N LYS A 153 4.51 6.60 18.79
CA LYS A 153 3.84 5.41 18.24
C LYS A 153 2.34 5.47 18.52
N SER A 154 1.97 5.70 19.78
CA SER A 154 0.56 5.78 20.20
C SER A 154 -0.23 6.86 19.46
N ASP A 155 0.34 8.05 19.26
CA ASP A 155 -0.31 9.13 18.50
C ASP A 155 -0.42 8.79 17.01
N MET A 156 0.63 8.25 16.38
CA MET A 156 0.59 7.87 14.96
C MET A 156 -0.41 6.75 14.70
N THR A 157 -0.40 5.68 15.51
CA THR A 157 -1.39 4.60 15.48
C THR A 157 -2.81 5.17 15.59
N ARG A 158 -3.09 5.95 16.64
CA ARG A 158 -4.42 6.55 16.88
C ARG A 158 -4.88 7.45 15.73
N MET A 159 -3.98 8.25 15.15
CA MET A 159 -4.31 9.11 14.01
C MET A 159 -4.58 8.32 12.72
N THR A 160 -3.83 7.25 12.45
CA THR A 160 -4.06 6.38 11.29
C THR A 160 -5.36 5.60 11.41
N LEU A 161 -5.64 5.01 12.58
CA LEU A 161 -6.91 4.31 12.84
C LEU A 161 -8.11 5.25 12.71
N GLN A 162 -8.03 6.47 13.27
CA GLN A 162 -9.09 7.46 13.08
C GLN A 162 -9.26 7.86 11.60
N ARG A 163 -8.17 7.97 10.83
CA ARG A 163 -8.22 8.29 9.40
C ARG A 163 -8.83 7.17 8.55
N ALA A 164 -8.60 5.90 8.93
CA ALA A 164 -9.25 4.74 8.31
C ALA A 164 -10.76 4.74 8.61
N LYS A 165 -11.14 4.96 9.87
CA LYS A 165 -12.54 5.11 10.28
C LYS A 165 -13.23 6.27 9.56
N ASP A 166 -12.59 7.44 9.45
CA ASP A 166 -13.12 8.58 8.67
C ASP A 166 -13.38 8.23 7.19
N ALA A 167 -12.69 7.23 6.62
CA ALA A 167 -12.95 6.74 5.26
C ALA A 167 -14.11 5.74 5.23
N GLN A 168 -14.16 4.81 6.18
CA GLN A 168 -15.27 3.84 6.34
C GLN A 168 -16.61 4.55 6.61
N ASP A 169 -16.63 5.58 7.46
CA ASP A 169 -17.81 6.42 7.75
C ASP A 169 -18.31 7.19 6.50
N LEU A 170 -17.50 7.31 5.44
CA LEU A 170 -17.88 7.86 4.13
C LEU A 170 -18.27 6.77 3.10
N GLY A 171 -18.44 5.53 3.53
CA GLY A 171 -18.80 4.39 2.69
C GLY A 171 -17.63 3.83 1.86
N ILE A 172 -16.39 4.04 2.29
CA ILE A 172 -15.21 3.47 1.64
C ILE A 172 -14.76 2.23 2.41
N SER A 173 -14.94 1.05 1.80
CA SER A 173 -14.36 -0.20 2.31
C SER A 173 -12.83 -0.15 2.23
N ILE A 174 -12.16 -0.71 3.24
CA ILE A 174 -10.72 -0.95 3.23
C ILE A 174 -10.56 -2.46 3.43
N GLU A 175 -9.97 -3.17 2.47
CA GLU A 175 -9.64 -4.59 2.63
C GLU A 175 -8.13 -4.77 2.60
N LEU A 176 -7.59 -5.62 3.48
CA LEU A 176 -6.17 -5.96 3.49
C LEU A 176 -5.91 -7.17 2.59
N LEU A 177 -4.79 -7.14 1.87
CA LEU A 177 -4.18 -8.26 1.16
C LEU A 177 -2.74 -8.45 1.65
N PRO A 178 -2.51 -9.30 2.67
CA PRO A 178 -1.17 -9.54 3.18
C PRO A 178 -0.31 -10.23 2.12
N LEU A 179 0.92 -9.74 1.94
CA LEU A 179 1.96 -10.31 1.09
C LEU A 179 2.96 -11.05 1.99
N SER A 180 2.69 -12.33 2.28
CA SER A 180 3.51 -13.16 3.17
C SER A 180 4.44 -14.07 2.35
N HIS A 181 5.68 -14.27 2.80
CA HIS A 181 6.47 -15.42 2.36
C HIS A 181 5.84 -16.73 2.89
N PRO A 182 5.94 -17.89 2.22
CA PRO A 182 5.42 -19.16 2.73
C PRO A 182 5.91 -19.55 4.15
N ASP A 183 7.07 -19.02 4.56
CA ASP A 183 7.72 -19.29 5.86
C ASP A 183 7.45 -18.22 6.92
N GLU A 184 6.79 -17.11 6.56
CA GLU A 184 6.49 -15.98 7.46
C GLU A 184 4.98 -15.83 7.69
N VAL A 185 4.59 -15.58 8.95
CA VAL A 185 3.18 -15.42 9.33
C VAL A 185 2.88 -13.95 9.55
N PHE A 186 2.16 -13.33 8.61
CA PHE A 186 1.65 -11.97 8.75
C PHE A 186 0.60 -11.88 9.86
N ASN A 187 0.89 -11.15 10.93
CA ASN A 187 0.02 -11.01 12.10
C ASN A 187 -0.95 -9.84 11.93
N VAL A 188 -2.07 -10.07 11.26
CA VAL A 188 -3.14 -9.06 11.08
C VAL A 188 -3.58 -8.39 12.41
N SER A 189 -3.55 -9.11 13.53
CA SER A 189 -3.92 -8.60 14.86
C SER A 189 -2.93 -7.60 15.46
N GLN A 190 -1.72 -7.46 14.88
CA GLN A 190 -0.68 -6.54 15.36
C GLN A 190 -1.04 -5.06 15.13
N PHE A 191 -1.78 -4.77 14.05
CA PHE A 191 -2.22 -3.41 13.71
C PHE A 191 -3.44 -3.39 12.78
N TYR A 192 -3.46 -4.24 11.74
CA TYR A 192 -4.43 -4.11 10.67
C TYR A 192 -5.85 -4.51 11.03
N ALA A 193 -6.06 -5.41 11.99
CA ALA A 193 -7.38 -5.77 12.51
C ALA A 193 -8.18 -4.52 12.93
N ASP A 194 -7.56 -3.64 13.71
CA ASP A 194 -8.16 -2.34 14.11
C ASP A 194 -8.35 -1.40 12.92
N LEU A 195 -7.44 -1.43 11.93
CA LEU A 195 -7.47 -0.54 10.75
C LEU A 195 -8.65 -0.85 9.82
N ILE A 196 -8.93 -2.13 9.60
CA ILE A 196 -10.02 -2.58 8.71
C ILE A 196 -11.31 -2.97 9.45
N GLY A 197 -11.29 -2.99 10.79
CA GLY A 197 -12.46 -3.27 11.62
C GLY A 197 -12.82 -4.75 11.73
N LEU A 198 -11.83 -5.64 11.83
CA LEU A 198 -12.05 -7.06 12.11
C LEU A 198 -12.33 -7.26 13.61
N GLU A 199 -13.47 -7.86 13.94
CA GLU A 199 -13.87 -8.20 15.30
C GLU A 199 -14.28 -9.67 15.41
N GLY A 200 -14.06 -10.30 16.57
CA GLY A 200 -14.56 -11.65 16.86
C GLY A 200 -14.12 -12.72 15.86
N ASP A 201 -15.10 -13.43 15.30
CA ASP A 201 -14.89 -14.58 14.40
C ASP A 201 -14.26 -14.15 13.05
N ASP A 202 -14.57 -12.94 12.56
CA ASP A 202 -14.03 -12.41 11.29
C ASP A 202 -12.49 -12.31 11.33
N LEU A 203 -11.90 -12.06 12.51
CA LEU A 203 -10.46 -12.01 12.71
C LEU A 203 -9.80 -13.40 12.59
N VAL A 204 -10.48 -14.44 13.08
CA VAL A 204 -9.99 -15.82 13.05
C VAL A 204 -10.04 -16.38 11.63
N ASP A 205 -11.11 -16.08 10.89
CA ASP A 205 -11.31 -16.53 9.52
C ASP A 205 -10.60 -15.67 8.46
N PHE A 206 -10.00 -14.53 8.84
CA PHE A 206 -9.34 -13.61 7.92
C PHE A 206 -8.18 -14.28 7.14
N MET A 207 -7.14 -14.77 7.82
CA MET A 207 -5.97 -15.35 7.13
C MET A 207 -6.35 -16.61 6.28
N PRO A 208 -7.19 -17.54 6.77
CA PRO A 208 -7.68 -18.68 5.97
C PRO A 208 -8.59 -18.31 4.77
N SER A 209 -9.10 -17.07 4.69
CA SER A 209 -9.95 -16.58 3.59
C SER A 209 -9.22 -15.59 2.66
N ALA A 210 -8.25 -14.83 3.16
CA ALA A 210 -7.39 -13.96 2.37
C ALA A 210 -6.67 -14.74 1.26
N GLY A 211 -6.06 -15.89 1.60
CA GLY A 211 -5.44 -16.82 0.64
C GLY A 211 -6.43 -17.57 -0.27
N LYS A 212 -7.73 -17.26 -0.23
CA LYS A 212 -8.76 -17.79 -1.16
C LYS A 212 -9.36 -16.71 -2.07
N LYS A 213 -9.08 -15.42 -1.82
CA LYS A 213 -9.57 -14.28 -2.61
C LYS A 213 -8.78 -14.06 -3.93
N TYR A 214 -8.31 -15.11 -4.59
CA TYR A 214 -7.66 -15.04 -5.91
C TYR A 214 -8.69 -14.82 -7.06
N GLY A 215 -9.46 -13.75 -6.92
CA GLY A 215 -10.45 -13.30 -7.88
C GLY A 215 -11.14 -12.00 -7.42
N ILE A 216 -10.86 -10.90 -8.13
CA ILE A 216 -11.61 -9.61 -8.18
C ILE A 216 -11.17 -8.48 -7.19
N LEU A 217 -10.38 -7.50 -7.72
CA LEU A 217 -10.38 -6.01 -7.48
C LEU A 217 -10.26 -5.36 -6.07
N PHE A 218 -9.61 -4.19 -5.86
CA PHE A 218 -8.41 -3.53 -6.43
C PHE A 218 -7.92 -2.34 -5.54
N MET A 219 -6.59 -2.06 -5.55
CA MET A 219 -5.86 -0.79 -5.26
C MET A 219 -5.33 -0.38 -3.82
N ILE A 220 -4.03 -0.16 -3.44
CA ILE A 220 -2.68 -0.85 -3.48
C ILE A 220 -1.77 -0.32 -2.29
N PHE A 221 -0.75 -1.03 -1.73
CA PHE A 221 0.71 -0.62 -1.58
C PHE A 221 1.71 -1.27 -0.57
N SER A 222 2.84 -1.77 -1.11
CA SER A 222 3.92 -2.53 -0.45
C SER A 222 4.89 -1.74 0.45
N ASP A 223 5.17 -2.30 1.63
CA ASP A 223 6.28 -1.90 2.50
C ASP A 223 7.56 -2.70 2.20
N LEU A 224 8.24 -2.34 1.11
CA LEU A 224 9.51 -2.98 0.74
C LEU A 224 10.71 -2.09 0.99
N ILE A 225 11.34 -2.43 2.11
CA ILE A 225 12.72 -2.10 2.45
C ILE A 225 13.60 -2.64 1.31
N PHE A 226 14.11 -1.74 0.48
CA PHE A 226 15.24 -2.01 -0.40
C PHE A 226 16.42 -1.19 0.10
N PRO A 227 17.55 -1.80 0.50
CA PRO A 227 18.76 -1.05 0.74
C PRO A 227 19.17 -0.33 -0.56
N CYS A 228 19.58 0.94 -0.43
CA CYS A 228 20.13 1.67 -1.56
C CYS A 228 21.53 1.12 -1.89
N TYR A 229 21.75 0.77 -3.16
CA TYR A 229 23.09 0.72 -3.75
C TYR A 229 23.64 2.15 -3.97
#